data_AF-A0A3R8KGN2-F1
#
_entry.id   AF-A0A3R8KGN2-F1
#
_cell.length_a   1.000
_cell.length_b   1.000
_cell.length_c   1.000
_cell.angle_alpha   90.00
_cell.angle_beta   90.00
_cell.angle_gamma   90.00
#
_symmetry.space_group_name_H-M   'P 1'
#
loop_
_entity.id
_entity.type
_entity.pdbx_description
1 polymer ?
#
loop_
_entity_poly.entity_id
_entity_poly.type
_entity_poly.pdbx_seq_one_letter_code
_entity_poly.pdbx_strand_id
1 'polypeptide(L)'
;MELQINMSEKVTEVTQREMIRIIGLFRKQGFKGNYLSFQHVADEGAAYFVVMGDENNGNQGLFKANLLTGEVEFQYMLDEDHVVSK
;
A
#
# COMPACT_ATOMS: atom_id res chain seq x y z
N MET A 1 -0.27 -12.38 29.73
CA MET A 1 0.06 -13.14 28.51
C MET A 1 0.13 -12.12 27.40
N GLU A 2 1.30 -11.51 27.22
CA GLU A 2 1.52 -10.51 26.18
C GLU A 2 1.79 -11.28 24.89
N LEU A 3 0.94 -11.10 23.88
CA LEU A 3 1.20 -11.63 22.55
C LEU A 3 2.35 -10.82 21.93
N GLN A 4 3.55 -11.35 22.08
CA GLN A 4 4.71 -10.89 21.34
C GLN A 4 4.57 -11.41 19.90
N ILE A 5 4.05 -10.57 19.02
CA ILE A 5 4.06 -10.86 17.58
C ILE A 5 5.51 -10.72 17.12
N ASN A 6 6.19 -11.86 16.98
CA ASN A 6 7.50 -11.93 16.34
C ASN A 6 7.35 -11.51 14.87
N MET A 7 7.65 -10.26 14.57
CA MET A 7 7.86 -9.75 13.20
C MET A 7 9.18 -10.30 12.64
N SER A 8 9.26 -11.61 12.44
CA SER A 8 10.38 -12.29 11.79
C SER A 8 9.91 -12.97 10.51
N GLU A 9 9.39 -12.17 9.58
CA GLU A 9 9.31 -12.57 8.19
C GLU A 9 10.00 -11.48 7.37
N LYS A 10 10.95 -11.89 6.53
CA LYS A 10 11.66 -11.01 5.61
C LYS A 10 10.64 -10.17 4.85
N VAL A 11 10.53 -8.89 5.19
CA VAL A 11 9.85 -7.91 4.33
C VAL A 11 10.69 -7.86 3.06
N THR A 12 10.33 -8.66 2.05
CA THR A 12 10.87 -8.51 0.70
C THR A 12 10.48 -7.11 0.25
N GLU A 13 11.47 -6.24 0.06
CA GLU A 13 11.21 -4.88 -0.42
C GLU A 13 10.49 -4.92 -1.78
N VAL A 14 9.49 -4.06 -1.96
CA VAL A 14 8.84 -3.89 -3.26
C VAL A 14 9.86 -3.33 -4.24
N THR A 15 10.08 -4.00 -5.36
CA THR A 15 11.07 -3.59 -6.35
C THR A 15 10.58 -2.37 -7.13
N GLN A 16 11.51 -1.59 -7.72
CA GLN A 16 11.13 -0.46 -8.59
C GLN A 16 10.24 -0.88 -9.77
N ARG A 17 10.45 -2.08 -10.31
CA ARG A 17 9.64 -2.62 -11.41
C ARG A 17 8.19 -2.86 -10.96
N GLU A 18 8.00 -3.37 -9.74
CA GLU A 18 6.68 -3.55 -9.15
C GLU A 18 6.03 -2.20 -8.86
N MET A 19 6.76 -1.25 -8.25
CA MET A 19 6.27 0.10 -8.01
C MET A 19 5.73 0.76 -9.30
N ILE A 20 6.48 0.70 -10.40
CA ILE A 20 6.04 1.26 -11.70
C ILE A 20 4.75 0.58 -12.19
N ARG A 21 4.63 -0.74 -12.04
CA ARG A 21 3.42 -1.48 -12.44
C ARG A 21 2.23 -1.11 -11.57
N ILE A 22 2.42 -1.00 -10.26
CA ILE A 22 1.39 -0.60 -9.30
C ILE A 22 0.91 0.82 -9.62
N ILE A 23 1.82 1.79 -9.76
CA ILE A 23 1.47 3.17 -10.14
C ILE A 23 0.71 3.19 -11.46
N GLY A 24 1.14 2.40 -12.45
CA GLY A 24 0.44 2.25 -13.72
C GLY A 24 -0.99 1.72 -13.56
N LEU A 25 -1.20 0.79 -12.64
CA LEU A 25 -2.52 0.25 -12.33
C LEU A 25 -3.45 1.31 -11.73
N PHE A 26 -2.99 2.02 -10.70
CA PHE A 26 -3.76 3.10 -10.06
C PHE A 26 -4.14 4.20 -11.05
N ARG A 27 -3.20 4.63 -11.90
CA ARG A 27 -3.45 5.64 -12.93
C ARG A 27 -4.49 5.19 -13.96
N LYS A 28 -4.49 3.91 -14.36
CA LYS A 28 -5.52 3.35 -15.27
C LYS A 28 -6.92 3.39 -14.66
N GLN A 29 -7.02 3.26 -13.33
CA GLN A 29 -8.28 3.36 -12.61
C GLN A 29 -8.68 4.80 -12.25
N GLY A 30 -7.88 5.80 -12.64
CA GLY A 30 -8.19 7.22 -12.46
C GLY A 30 -7.70 7.82 -11.13
N PHE A 31 -7.00 7.06 -10.29
CA PHE A 31 -6.39 7.59 -9.08
C PHE A 31 -5.24 8.55 -9.40
N LYS A 32 -5.21 9.69 -8.69
CA LYS A 32 -4.20 10.74 -8.80
C LYS A 32 -3.76 11.13 -7.40
N GLY A 33 -2.45 11.20 -7.18
CA GLY A 33 -1.86 11.54 -5.90
C GLY A 33 -0.40 11.11 -5.80
N ASN A 34 0.19 11.39 -4.65
CA ASN A 34 1.56 11.01 -4.32
C ASN A 34 1.59 9.62 -3.72
N TYR A 35 2.48 8.76 -4.21
CA TYR A 35 2.67 7.42 -3.67
C TYR A 35 3.76 7.46 -2.60
N LEU A 36 3.39 7.18 -1.35
CA LEU A 36 4.24 7.41 -0.18
C LEU A 36 4.92 6.13 0.31
N SER A 37 4.23 4.99 0.21
CA SER A 37 4.75 3.70 0.67
C SER A 37 4.15 2.56 -0.15
N PHE A 38 4.93 1.49 -0.31
CA PHE A 38 4.56 0.24 -0.96
C PHE A 38 5.04 -0.93 -0.11
N GLN A 39 4.17 -1.91 0.12
CA GLN A 39 4.49 -3.11 0.88
C GLN A 39 3.86 -4.32 0.22
N HIS A 40 4.54 -5.47 0.24
CA HIS A 40 3.94 -6.75 -0.14
C HIS A 40 2.92 -7.16 0.91
N VAL A 41 1.79 -7.73 0.47
CA VAL A 41 0.87 -8.43 1.37
C VAL A 41 1.42 -9.85 1.54
N ALA A 42 1.70 -10.24 2.79
CA ALA A 42 2.18 -11.58 3.10
C ALA A 42 1.22 -12.65 2.55
N ASP A 43 1.79 -13.72 2.00
CA ASP A 43 1.07 -14.88 1.45
C ASP A 43 0.08 -14.59 0.29
N GLU A 44 0.02 -13.36 -0.23
CA GLU A 44 -0.89 -12.98 -1.32
C GLU A 44 -0.18 -12.64 -2.65
N GLY A 45 1.10 -13.02 -2.77
CA GLY A 45 1.87 -13.09 -4.03
C GLY A 45 2.01 -11.79 -4.80
N ALA A 46 0.96 -11.40 -5.55
CA ALA A 46 0.91 -10.19 -6.37
C ALA A 46 0.04 -9.08 -5.76
N ALA A 47 -0.27 -9.17 -4.46
CA ALA A 47 -1.00 -8.16 -3.71
C ALA A 47 -0.05 -7.23 -2.93
N TYR A 48 -0.40 -5.95 -2.91
CA TYR A 48 0.41 -4.88 -2.35
C TYR A 48 -0.45 -3.91 -1.55
N PHE A 49 0.05 -3.48 -0.40
CA PHE A 49 -0.44 -2.30 0.28
C PHE A 49 0.26 -1.06 -0.29
N VAL A 50 -0.53 -0.01 -0.54
CA VAL A 50 -0.07 1.24 -1.12
C VAL A 50 -0.64 2.39 -0.32
N VAL A 51 0.23 3.25 0.19
CA VAL A 51 -0.19 4.51 0.80
C VAL A 51 -0.13 5.61 -0.25
N MET A 52 -1.28 6.24 -0.52
CA MET A 52 -1.38 7.38 -1.42
C MET A 52 -1.83 8.62 -0.66
N GLY A 53 -1.13 9.73 -0.84
CA GLY A 53 -1.52 11.05 -0.34
C GLY A 53 -2.20 11.90 -1.40
N ASP A 54 -3.22 12.66 -1.00
CA ASP A 54 -3.75 13.79 -1.78
C ASP A 54 -2.74 14.94 -1.72
N GLU A 55 -2.39 15.47 -2.89
CA GLU A 55 -1.44 16.58 -3.05
C GLU A 55 -1.92 17.87 -2.36
N ASN A 56 -3.23 18.04 -2.15
CA ASN A 56 -3.80 19.31 -1.72
C ASN A 56 -4.11 19.39 -0.23
N ASN A 57 -4.46 18.26 0.38
CA ASN A 57 -5.14 18.26 1.68
C ASN A 57 -4.39 17.48 2.78
N GLY A 58 -3.23 16.90 2.47
CA GLY A 58 -2.44 16.13 3.45
C GLY A 58 -3.04 14.77 3.85
N ASN A 59 -4.28 14.51 3.45
CA ASN A 59 -4.98 13.24 3.66
C ASN A 59 -4.27 12.10 2.94
N GLN A 60 -4.12 10.97 3.62
CA GLN A 60 -3.53 9.77 3.06
C GLN A 60 -4.56 8.64 3.11
N GLY A 61 -4.54 7.76 2.12
CA GLY A 61 -5.37 6.55 2.06
C GLY A 61 -4.50 5.33 1.92
N LEU A 62 -4.88 4.26 2.63
CA LEU A 62 -4.35 2.93 2.42
C LEU A 62 -5.20 2.20 1.37
N PHE A 63 -4.53 1.62 0.40
CA PHE A 63 -5.12 0.84 -0.67
C PHE A 63 -4.48 -0.54 -0.73
N LYS A 64 -5.26 -1.54 -1.10
CA LYS A 64 -4.78 -2.85 -1.49
C LYS A 64 -4.86 -2.95 -3.01
N ALA A 65 -3.77 -3.33 -3.66
CA ALA A 65 -3.71 -3.47 -5.11
C ALA A 65 -3.21 -4.86 -5.47
N ASN A 66 -3.82 -5.48 -6.49
CA ASN A 66 -3.41 -6.80 -6.96
C ASN A 66 -2.99 -6.71 -8.43
N LEU A 67 -1.71 -6.96 -8.72
CA LEU A 67 -1.17 -6.88 -10.08
C LEU A 67 -1.62 -8.05 -10.97
N LEU A 68 -2.08 -9.16 -10.39
CA LEU A 68 -2.57 -10.31 -11.13
C LEU A 68 -4.02 -10.09 -11.59
N THR A 69 -4.89 -9.61 -10.70
CA THR A 69 -6.31 -9.35 -11.03
C THR A 69 -6.53 -7.97 -11.63
N GLY A 70 -5.61 -7.02 -11.39
CA GLY A 70 -5.77 -5.64 -11.82
C GLY A 70 -6.73 -4.84 -10.95
N GLU A 71 -6.99 -5.30 -9.73
CA GLU A 71 -7.89 -4.64 -8.78
C GLU A 71 -7.15 -3.66 -7.88
N VAL A 72 -7.85 -2.59 -7.50
CA VAL A 72 -7.42 -1.64 -6.47
C VAL A 72 -8.61 -1.42 -5.56
N GLU A 73 -8.42 -1.67 -4.27
CA GLU A 73 -9.44 -1.59 -3.25
C GLU A 73 -9.00 -0.59 -2.18
N PHE A 74 -9.85 0.41 -1.92
CA PHE A 74 -9.68 1.30 -0.80
C PHE A 74 -9.88 0.53 0.52
N GLN A 75 -8.97 0.72 1.48
CA GLN A 75 -9.05 0.09 2.79
C GLN A 75 -9.57 1.09 3.83
N TYR A 76 -8.78 2.13 4.14
CA TYR A 76 -9.15 3.18 5.09
C TYR A 76 -8.27 4.43 4.90
N MET A 77 -8.69 5.56 5.48
CA MET A 77 -7.90 6.79 5.53
C MET A 77 -6.87 6.69 6.66
N LEU A 78 -5.65 7.16 6.42
CA LEU A 78 -4.66 7.41 7.46
C LEU A 78 -4.86 8.85 7.93
N ASP A 79 -5.53 9.01 9.06
CA ASP A 79 -5.68 10.26 9.80
C ASP A 79 -4.74 10.28 11.02
N GLU A 80 -4.76 11.37 11.81
CA GLU A 80 -3.92 11.52 13.00
C GLU A 80 -4.13 10.40 14.04
N ASP A 81 -5.26 9.68 14.00
CA ASP A 81 -5.57 8.56 14.89
C ASP A 81 -5.09 7.20 14.34
N HIS A 82 -4.77 7.09 13.05
CA HIS A 82 -4.40 5.82 12.39
C HIS A 82 -3.10 5.95 11.59
N VAL A 83 -1.99 6.10 12.30
CA VAL A 83 -0.65 6.16 11.70
C VAL A 83 -0.10 4.74 11.48
N VAL A 84 0.37 4.44 10.27
CA VAL A 84 1.20 3.25 10.03
C VAL A 84 2.52 3.46 10.77
N SER A 85 2.70 2.78 11.90
CA SER A 85 3.91 2.92 12.72
C SER A 85 5.16 2.56 11.92
N LYS A 86 6.18 3.40 12.09
CA LYS A 86 7.47 3.39 11.38
C LYS A 86 8.37 2.23 11.75
#